data_AF-A0A7C1E3B6-F1
#
_entry.id   AF-A0A7C1E3B6-F1
#
_cell.length_a   1.000
_cell.length_b   1.000
_cell.length_c   1.000
_cell.angle_alpha   90.00
_cell.angle_beta   90.00
_cell.angle_gamma   90.00
#
_symmetry.space_group_name_H-M   'P 1'
#
loop_
_entity.id
_entity.type
_entity.pdbx_description
1 polymer ?
#
loop_
_entity_poly.entity_id
_entity_poly.type
_entity_poly.pdbx_seq_one_letter_code
_entity_poly.pdbx_strand_id
1 'polypeptide(L)'
;VAYLGTNDVREVLALIEKGDDNAKLVLDAMCYQIAKEIGLLATVLEGDVDAIVLSGGVAYSDYVIGEISRRVEWIAKVIVVPGEAEMEALAGGGLRVLKGEEKANEYIGKK
;
A
#
# COMPACT_ATOMS: atom_id res chain seq x y z
N VAL A 1 2.94 2.30 -20.02
CA VAL A 1 2.57 3.23 -18.94
C VAL A 1 1.12 3.65 -19.19
N ALA A 2 0.24 3.57 -18.19
CA ALA A 2 -1.22 3.46 -18.36
C ALA A 2 -1.91 4.75 -18.86
N TYR A 3 -2.68 5.41 -18.00
CA TYR A 3 -3.58 6.49 -18.41
C TYR A 3 -2.91 7.87 -18.56
N LEU A 4 -1.79 8.11 -17.87
CA LEU A 4 -1.11 9.42 -17.82
C LEU A 4 0.30 9.40 -18.42
N GLY A 5 0.73 8.29 -19.03
CA GLY A 5 2.07 8.19 -19.61
C GLY A 5 3.23 8.14 -18.59
N THR A 6 2.96 8.29 -17.29
CA THR A 6 3.92 8.10 -16.18
C THR A 6 3.41 7.11 -15.13
N ASN A 7 4.33 6.47 -14.41
CA ASN A 7 4.06 5.66 -13.21
C ASN A 7 4.60 6.33 -11.93
N ASP A 8 5.15 7.54 -12.04
CA ASP A 8 5.64 8.31 -10.90
C ASP A 8 4.53 9.22 -10.37
N VAL A 9 4.05 8.93 -9.16
CA VAL A 9 3.02 9.73 -8.49
C VAL A 9 3.48 11.19 -8.30
N ARG A 10 4.78 11.45 -8.16
CA ARG A 10 5.31 12.82 -8.01
C ARG A 10 5.11 13.64 -9.27
N GLU A 11 5.29 13.03 -10.45
CA GLU A 11 5.03 13.68 -11.74
C GLU A 11 3.54 13.96 -11.91
N VAL A 12 2.68 13.01 -11.53
CA VAL A 12 1.22 13.19 -11.57
C VAL A 12 0.78 14.33 -10.66
N LEU A 13 1.31 14.41 -9.44
CA LEU A 13 1.00 15.52 -8.52
C LEU A 13 1.44 16.88 -9.09
N ALA A 14 2.62 16.94 -9.74
CA ALA A 14 3.08 18.17 -10.38
C ALA A 14 2.18 18.59 -11.57
N LEU A 15 1.50 17.66 -12.24
CA LEU A 15 0.47 17.98 -13.24
C LEU A 15 -0.79 18.54 -12.59
N ILE A 16 -1.23 17.93 -11.48
CA ILE A 16 -2.40 18.39 -10.72
C ILE A 16 -2.19 19.81 -10.18
N GLU A 17 -0.99 20.12 -9.66
CA GLU A 17 -0.63 21.47 -9.21
C GLU A 17 -0.68 22.51 -10.33
N LYS A 18 -0.47 22.08 -11.58
CA LYS A 18 -0.60 22.93 -12.78
C LYS A 18 -2.03 23.02 -13.32
N GLY A 19 -3.00 22.40 -12.64
CA GLY A 19 -4.42 22.42 -13.01
C GLY A 19 -4.83 21.34 -14.01
N ASP A 20 -4.11 20.23 -14.13
CA ASP A 20 -4.54 19.10 -14.96
C ASP A 20 -5.64 18.28 -14.25
N ASP A 21 -6.90 18.58 -14.62
CA ASP A 21 -8.08 17.90 -14.08
C ASP A 21 -8.14 16.41 -14.42
N ASN A 22 -7.57 16.00 -15.56
CA ASN A 22 -7.56 14.59 -15.96
C ASN A 22 -6.55 13.80 -15.12
N ALA A 23 -5.37 14.38 -14.86
CA ALA A 23 -4.40 13.79 -13.93
C ALA A 23 -5.00 13.61 -12.52
N LYS A 24 -5.74 14.62 -12.04
CA LYS A 24 -6.46 14.55 -10.76
C LYS A 24 -7.50 13.45 -10.76
N LEU A 25 -8.35 13.38 -11.80
CA LEU A 25 -9.38 12.35 -11.91
C LEU A 25 -8.81 10.94 -11.84
N VAL A 26 -7.71 10.69 -12.58
CA VAL A 26 -7.07 9.37 -12.61
C VAL A 26 -6.44 9.03 -11.27
N LEU A 27 -5.73 9.97 -10.63
CA LEU A 27 -5.12 9.72 -9.32
C LEU A 27 -6.17 9.51 -8.22
N ASP A 28 -7.26 10.28 -8.24
CA ASP A 28 -8.39 10.13 -7.31
C ASP A 28 -9.09 8.79 -7.52
N ALA A 29 -9.24 8.35 -8.78
CA ALA A 29 -9.79 7.04 -9.10
C ALA A 29 -8.92 5.90 -8.56
N MET A 30 -7.60 6.03 -8.63
CA MET A 30 -6.67 5.07 -8.01
C MET A 30 -6.88 5.00 -6.49
N CYS A 31 -6.91 6.15 -5.81
CA CYS A 31 -7.14 6.21 -4.36
C CYS A 31 -8.52 5.63 -3.98
N TYR A 32 -9.54 5.89 -4.79
CA TYR A 32 -10.88 5.36 -4.60
C TYR A 32 -10.94 3.83 -4.71
N GLN A 33 -10.25 3.23 -5.69
CA GLN A 33 -10.18 1.78 -5.80
C GLN A 33 -9.46 1.16 -4.61
N ILE A 34 -8.33 1.72 -4.19
CA ILE A 34 -7.60 1.25 -2.99
C ILE A 34 -8.52 1.28 -1.76
N ALA A 35 -9.25 2.38 -1.55
CA ALA A 35 -10.21 2.50 -0.44
C ALA A 35 -11.34 1.45 -0.52
N LYS A 36 -11.83 1.15 -1.73
CA LYS A 36 -12.83 0.08 -1.92
C LYS A 36 -12.29 -1.30 -1.56
N GLU A 37 -11.06 -1.62 -1.95
CA GLU A 37 -10.45 -2.91 -1.61
C GLU A 37 -10.24 -3.04 -0.09
N ILE A 38 -9.86 -1.97 0.59
CA ILE A 38 -9.79 -1.93 2.06
C ILE A 38 -11.18 -2.20 2.66
N GLY A 39 -12.22 -1.53 2.16
CA GLY A 39 -13.60 -1.76 2.60
C GLY A 39 -14.10 -3.18 2.35
N LEU A 40 -13.68 -3.80 1.23
CA LEU A 40 -13.97 -5.20 0.94
C LEU A 40 -13.36 -6.12 2.02
N LEU A 41 -12.09 -5.93 2.35
CA LEU A 41 -11.41 -6.73 3.39
C LEU A 41 -12.00 -6.52 4.79
N ALA A 42 -12.55 -5.34 5.09
CA ALA A 42 -13.25 -5.13 6.36
C ALA A 42 -14.45 -6.09 6.52
N THR A 43 -15.15 -6.42 5.42
CA THR A 43 -16.25 -7.40 5.47
C THR A 43 -15.76 -8.83 5.70
N VAL A 44 -14.55 -9.17 5.24
CA VAL A 44 -13.92 -10.48 5.48
C VAL A 44 -13.58 -10.66 6.96
N LEU A 45 -13.20 -9.59 7.62
CA LEU A 45 -12.91 -9.55 9.06
C LEU A 45 -14.15 -9.23 9.91
N GLU A 46 -15.35 -9.26 9.32
CA GLU A 46 -16.62 -8.95 10.01
C GLU A 46 -16.62 -7.57 10.72
N GLY A 47 -15.82 -6.63 10.23
CA GLY A 47 -15.63 -5.31 10.83
C GLY A 47 -14.68 -5.28 12.04
N ASP A 48 -14.15 -6.41 12.49
CA ASP A 48 -13.17 -6.50 13.58
C ASP A 48 -11.76 -6.24 13.04
N VAL A 49 -11.44 -4.95 12.85
CA VAL A 49 -10.18 -4.48 12.26
C VAL A 49 -9.42 -3.65 13.27
N ASP A 50 -8.25 -4.14 13.72
CA ASP A 50 -7.39 -3.40 14.65
C ASP A 50 -6.80 -2.13 14.03
N ALA A 51 -6.30 -2.26 12.79
CA ALA A 51 -5.66 -1.18 12.07
C ALA A 51 -5.64 -1.44 10.55
N ILE A 52 -5.58 -0.35 9.80
CA ILE A 52 -5.31 -0.34 8.36
C ILE A 52 -3.89 0.20 8.17
N VAL A 53 -3.01 -0.60 7.56
CA VAL A 53 -1.62 -0.21 7.33
C VAL A 53 -1.43 0.19 5.86
N LEU A 54 -1.01 1.43 5.62
CA LEU A 54 -0.64 1.94 4.30
C LEU A 54 0.89 1.96 4.19
N SER A 55 1.44 1.19 3.26
CA SER A 55 2.89 1.03 3.05
C SER A 55 3.25 1.05 1.55
N GLY A 56 4.51 0.76 1.21
CA GLY A 56 5.03 0.84 -0.15
C GLY A 56 5.45 2.26 -0.56
N GLY A 57 6.03 2.40 -1.75
CA GLY A 57 6.57 3.67 -2.24
C GLY A 57 5.54 4.81 -2.39
N VAL A 58 4.26 4.49 -2.64
CA VAL A 58 3.21 5.51 -2.79
C VAL A 58 2.81 6.14 -1.45
N ALA A 59 3.08 5.45 -0.33
CA ALA A 59 2.75 5.94 1.01
C ALA A 59 3.58 7.16 1.46
N TYR A 60 4.58 7.59 0.68
CA TYR A 60 5.25 8.87 0.86
C TYR A 60 4.42 10.08 0.40
N SER A 61 3.33 9.86 -0.34
CA SER A 61 2.47 10.93 -0.84
C SER A 61 1.35 11.24 0.15
N ASP A 62 1.45 12.40 0.83
CA ASP A 62 0.41 12.89 1.73
C ASP A 62 -0.95 13.04 1.03
N TYR A 63 -0.94 13.41 -0.26
CA TYR A 63 -2.15 13.48 -1.06
C TYR A 63 -2.84 12.11 -1.15
N VAL A 64 -2.09 11.07 -1.54
CA VAL A 64 -2.66 9.73 -1.70
C VAL A 64 -3.09 9.15 -0.35
N ILE A 65 -2.27 9.32 0.68
CA ILE A 65 -2.60 8.90 2.04
C ILE A 65 -3.88 9.58 2.53
N GLY A 66 -3.95 10.91 2.46
CA GLY A 66 -5.15 11.66 2.85
C GLY A 66 -6.37 11.25 2.03
N GLU A 67 -6.16 10.96 0.74
CA GLU A 67 -7.25 10.57 -0.14
C GLU A 67 -7.86 9.21 0.24
N ILE A 68 -7.01 8.25 0.61
CA ILE A 68 -7.44 6.92 1.05
C ILE A 68 -8.00 7.00 2.48
N SER A 69 -7.25 7.61 3.41
CA SER A 69 -7.59 7.67 4.84
C SER A 69 -8.97 8.22 5.10
N ARG A 70 -9.36 9.34 4.48
CA ARG A 70 -10.70 9.93 4.71
C ARG A 70 -11.87 9.00 4.37
N ARG A 71 -11.63 7.96 3.55
CA ARG A 71 -12.65 6.99 3.13
C ARG A 71 -12.69 5.74 4.00
N VAL A 72 -11.62 5.44 4.74
CA VAL A 72 -11.44 4.16 5.44
C VAL A 72 -11.18 4.31 6.94
N GLU A 73 -10.88 5.51 7.43
CA GLU A 73 -10.59 5.75 8.86
C GLU A 73 -11.76 5.45 9.80
N TRP A 74 -12.99 5.42 9.28
CA TRP A 74 -14.16 5.00 10.04
C TRP A 74 -14.16 3.50 10.35
N ILE A 75 -13.41 2.69 9.59
CA ILE A 75 -13.30 1.25 9.78
C ILE A 75 -12.35 0.97 10.96
N ALA A 76 -11.16 1.57 10.94
CA ALA A 76 -10.12 1.37 11.94
C ALA A 76 -9.06 2.47 11.89
N LYS A 77 -8.15 2.47 12.88
CA LYS A 77 -6.99 3.36 12.90
C LYS A 77 -6.12 3.13 11.67
N VAL A 78 -5.83 4.20 10.92
CA VAL A 78 -4.88 4.16 9.81
C VAL A 78 -3.46 4.42 10.32
N ILE A 79 -2.53 3.52 9.96
CA ILE A 79 -1.10 3.62 10.27
C ILE A 79 -0.33 3.69 8.94
N VAL A 80 0.54 4.69 8.81
CA VAL A 80 1.33 4.88 7.60
C VAL A 80 2.76 4.47 7.87
N VAL A 81 3.26 3.51 7.09
CA VAL A 81 4.64 3.01 7.15
C VAL A 81 5.24 3.10 5.75
N PRO A 82 5.78 4.25 5.35
CA PRO A 82 6.24 4.47 3.98
C PRO A 82 7.42 3.58 3.59
N GLY A 83 7.47 3.23 2.31
CA GLY A 83 8.56 2.43 1.75
C GLY A 83 8.44 0.95 2.07
N GLU A 84 9.56 0.26 1.90
CA GLU A 84 9.68 -1.20 1.98
C GLU A 84 10.98 -1.52 2.73
N ALA A 85 11.00 -2.65 3.43
CA ALA A 85 12.18 -3.13 4.18
C ALA A 85 12.58 -4.52 3.69
N GLU A 86 12.64 -4.71 2.37
CA GLU A 86 12.80 -6.03 1.74
C GLU A 86 14.12 -6.70 2.15
N MET A 87 15.23 -5.95 2.10
CA MET A 87 16.56 -6.49 2.40
C MET A 87 16.69 -6.88 3.88
N GLU A 88 16.18 -6.05 4.77
CA GLU A 88 16.11 -6.32 6.21
C GLU A 88 15.18 -7.49 6.52
N ALA A 89 14.03 -7.59 5.85
CA ALA A 89 13.11 -8.71 6.00
C ALA A 89 13.73 -10.04 5.55
N LEU A 90 14.42 -10.03 4.40
CA LEU A 90 15.15 -11.20 3.87
C LEU A 90 16.28 -11.62 4.81
N ALA A 91 17.14 -10.68 5.22
CA ALA A 91 18.24 -10.95 6.14
C ALA A 91 17.74 -11.43 7.50
N GLY A 92 16.69 -10.80 8.02
CA GLY A 92 16.04 -11.16 9.28
C GLY A 92 15.45 -12.56 9.25
N GLY A 93 14.74 -12.92 8.17
CA GLY A 93 14.23 -14.28 7.98
C GLY A 93 15.33 -15.33 7.95
N GLY A 94 16.40 -15.10 7.18
CA GLY A 94 17.55 -15.99 7.14
C GLY A 94 18.24 -16.14 8.50
N LEU A 95 18.40 -15.03 9.23
CA LEU A 95 19.02 -15.04 10.56
C LEU A 95 18.22 -15.84 11.59
N ARG A 96 16.89 -15.76 11.59
CA ARG A 96 16.03 -16.54 12.51
C ARG A 96 16.19 -18.04 12.29
N VAL A 97 16.30 -18.48 11.03
CA VAL A 97 16.57 -19.88 10.69
C VAL A 97 17.95 -20.31 11.19
N LEU A 98 19.00 -19.50 10.95
CA LEU A 98 20.36 -19.81 11.38
C LEU A 98 20.49 -19.89 12.91
N LYS A 99 19.67 -19.12 13.66
CA LYS A 99 19.61 -19.17 15.12
C LYS A 99 18.72 -20.27 15.69
N GLY A 100 17.95 -20.97 14.85
CA GLY A 100 16.97 -21.97 15.28
C GLY A 100 15.70 -21.38 15.91
N GLU A 101 15.45 -20.08 15.72
CA GLU A 101 14.22 -19.39 16.16
C GLU A 101 13.04 -19.69 15.22
N GLU A 102 13.33 -20.04 13.97
CA GLU A 102 12.34 -20.40 12.94
C GLU A 102 12.79 -21.65 12.18
N LYS A 103 11.86 -22.51 11.76
CA LYS A 103 12.16 -23.69 10.94
C LYS A 103 12.06 -23.31 9.46
N ALA A 104 13.09 -23.62 8.68
CA ALA A 104 13.03 -23.48 7.23
C ALA A 104 11.98 -24.44 6.64
N ASN A 105 11.15 -23.92 5.73
CA ASN A 105 10.20 -24.72 4.98
C ASN A 105 10.84 -25.28 3.70
N GLU A 106 10.53 -26.54 3.37
CA GLU A 106 10.93 -27.13 2.10
C GLU A 106 9.88 -26.85 1.02
N TYR A 107 10.31 -26.26 -0.09
CA TYR A 107 9.43 -26.05 -1.23
C TYR A 107 9.27 -27.34 -2.04
N ILE A 108 8.10 -27.99 -1.94
CA ILE A 108 7.76 -29.20 -2.72
C ILE A 108 7.22 -28.80 -4.10
N GLY A 109 7.99 -28.02 -4.85
CA GLY A 109 7.69 -27.74 -6.25
C GLY A 109 8.17 -28.89 -7.12
N LYS A 110 7.26 -29.57 -7.85
CA LYS A 110 7.70 -30.43 -8.96
C LYS A 110 8.41 -29.55 -10.00
N LYS A 111 9.66 -29.88 -10.32
CA LYS A 111 10.35 -29.35 -11.49
C LYS A 111 9.67 -29.79 -12.77
#